data_AF-A0A942LKW9-F1
#
_entry.id   AF-A0A942LKW9-F1
#
_cell.length_a   1.000
_cell.length_b   1.000
_cell.length_c   1.000
_cell.angle_alpha   90.00
_cell.angle_beta   90.00
_cell.angle_gamma   90.00
#
_symmetry.space_group_name_H-M   'P 1'
#
loop_
_entity.id
_entity.type
_entity.pdbx_description
1 polymer ?
#
loop_
_entity_poly.entity_id
_entity_poly.type
_entity_poly.pdbx_seq_one_letter_code
_entity_poly.pdbx_strand_id
1 'polypeptide(L)'
;MFEAGARPVIYGLSGTHKEATKGDKNFGIGLRTLSSECGIGLNEMYRYVYTNIKSHKRIDWTHEREWRWADLREKFDFAGLPFYADNEEFSFSKIIVLVKTNEDVEEIIEYIQHLYHSKSTNYAREYNLTTIANTYILSIEDLAKFDKDIDTVKLDDLPINAIPKLPKIVVKPETIEKVKNAIKVASEISYDECERVFNEKGDVGGCGWAYVVTHVTNSEITQAMIDLELASSYGTSYYYIKLDKSFPAQSLDVDEPGKIKAAEYLTRELGQYFTTRWKWD
;
A
#
# COMPACT_ATOMS: atom_id res chain seq x y z
N MET A 1 21.79 -10.13 -25.33
CA MET A 1 20.34 -10.41 -25.13
C MET A 1 19.82 -11.52 -26.04
N PHE A 2 20.00 -11.47 -27.36
CA PHE A 2 19.53 -12.53 -28.27
C PHE A 2 20.25 -13.88 -28.04
N GLU A 3 21.55 -13.84 -27.77
CA GLU A 3 22.35 -15.01 -27.33
C GLU A 3 21.90 -15.58 -25.97
N ALA A 4 21.18 -14.80 -25.17
CA ALA A 4 20.56 -15.23 -23.92
C ALA A 4 19.10 -15.69 -24.09
N GLY A 5 18.64 -15.92 -25.33
CA GLY A 5 17.31 -16.45 -25.63
C GLY A 5 16.22 -15.41 -25.91
N ALA A 6 16.53 -14.10 -25.90
CA ALA A 6 15.55 -13.07 -26.22
C ALA A 6 15.06 -13.18 -27.68
N ARG A 7 13.79 -12.84 -27.92
CA ARG A 7 13.14 -12.85 -29.24
C ARG A 7 12.48 -11.48 -29.53
N PRO A 8 12.32 -11.10 -30.81
CA PRO A 8 11.65 -9.86 -31.19
C PRO A 8 10.15 -9.94 -30.84
N VAL A 9 9.60 -8.89 -30.25
CA VAL A 9 8.21 -8.82 -29.79
C VAL A 9 7.32 -8.12 -30.85
N ILE A 10 6.04 -8.49 -30.91
CA ILE A 10 5.00 -7.75 -31.66
C ILE A 10 4.46 -6.65 -30.73
N TYR A 11 4.61 -5.37 -31.11
CA TYR A 11 4.16 -4.24 -30.29
C TYR A 11 2.76 -3.76 -30.70
N GLY A 12 1.84 -3.72 -29.74
CA GLY A 12 0.68 -2.83 -29.81
C GLY A 12 1.13 -1.41 -29.50
N LEU A 13 1.22 -0.56 -30.53
CA LEU A 13 1.54 0.86 -30.37
C LEU A 13 0.23 1.66 -30.50
N SER A 14 0.08 2.71 -29.70
CA SER A 14 -1.00 3.69 -29.87
C SER A 14 -0.83 4.55 -31.12
N GLY A 15 0.37 4.57 -31.71
CA GLY A 15 0.71 5.27 -32.94
C GLY A 15 1.19 4.34 -34.06
N THR A 16 1.56 4.93 -35.20
CA THR A 16 2.00 4.19 -36.39
C THR A 16 3.27 3.38 -36.10
N HIS A 17 3.21 2.09 -36.42
CA HIS A 17 4.38 1.22 -36.39
C HIS A 17 5.45 1.67 -37.40
N LYS A 18 6.67 1.89 -36.91
CA LYS A 18 7.82 2.28 -37.74
C LYS A 18 9.09 1.60 -37.23
N GLU A 19 9.76 0.85 -38.10
CA GLU A 19 11.07 0.27 -37.79
C GLU A 19 12.16 1.36 -37.83
N ALA A 20 13.20 1.18 -37.03
CA ALA A 20 14.37 2.06 -37.08
C ALA A 20 15.11 1.87 -38.41
N THR A 21 15.43 2.98 -39.08
CA THR A 21 16.20 3.00 -40.33
C THR A 21 17.51 3.74 -40.14
N LYS A 22 18.44 3.61 -41.10
CA LYS A 22 19.74 4.31 -41.07
C LYS A 22 19.55 5.81 -40.82
N GLY A 23 20.08 6.30 -39.70
CA GLY A 23 19.91 7.68 -39.22
C GLY A 23 19.04 7.82 -37.96
N ASP A 24 18.25 6.81 -37.59
CA ASP A 24 17.52 6.77 -36.32
C ASP A 24 18.45 6.34 -35.17
N LYS A 25 18.29 6.93 -33.98
CA LYS A 25 19.13 6.63 -32.81
C LYS A 25 19.03 5.17 -32.34
N ASN A 26 17.95 4.47 -32.68
CA ASN A 26 17.73 3.07 -32.34
C ASN A 26 18.23 2.10 -33.43
N PHE A 27 18.70 2.60 -34.59
CA PHE A 27 19.13 1.76 -35.70
C PHE A 27 20.42 1.00 -35.38
N GLY A 28 20.42 -0.33 -35.61
CA GLY A 28 21.59 -1.19 -35.42
C GLY A 28 21.87 -1.63 -33.97
N ILE A 29 21.04 -1.20 -33.00
CA ILE A 29 21.17 -1.59 -31.58
C ILE A 29 20.67 -3.03 -31.32
N GLY A 30 20.01 -3.64 -32.30
CA GLY A 30 19.63 -5.06 -32.30
C GLY A 30 19.11 -5.49 -33.67
N LEU A 31 18.57 -6.72 -33.76
CA LEU A 31 18.16 -7.30 -35.05
C LEU A 31 16.88 -6.67 -35.64
N ARG A 32 15.97 -6.15 -34.80
CA ARG A 32 14.79 -5.34 -35.19
C ARG A 32 14.39 -4.41 -34.04
N THR A 33 14.66 -3.10 -34.17
CA THR A 33 14.27 -2.06 -33.22
C THR A 33 13.22 -1.14 -33.85
N LEU A 34 12.30 -0.64 -33.04
CA LEU A 34 11.38 0.42 -33.48
C LEU A 34 12.11 1.76 -33.56
N SER A 35 11.64 2.62 -34.45
CA SER A 35 12.12 3.99 -34.54
C SER A 35 11.95 4.68 -33.19
N SER A 36 12.90 5.55 -32.88
CA SER A 36 12.83 6.41 -31.70
C SER A 36 11.60 7.31 -31.62
N GLU A 37 10.91 7.49 -32.75
CA GLU A 37 9.65 8.22 -32.86
C GLU A 37 8.44 7.41 -32.38
N CYS A 38 8.54 6.08 -32.24
CA CYS A 38 7.44 5.23 -31.78
C CYS A 38 7.11 5.39 -30.28
N GLY A 39 7.86 6.23 -29.55
CA GLY A 39 7.56 6.59 -28.16
C GLY A 39 7.82 5.49 -27.12
N ILE A 40 8.46 4.39 -27.51
CA ILE A 40 8.83 3.28 -26.60
C ILE A 40 10.34 3.24 -26.42
N GLY A 41 10.82 3.06 -25.18
CA GLY A 41 12.24 3.03 -24.86
C GLY A 41 12.91 1.72 -25.30
N LEU A 42 14.21 1.75 -25.61
CA LEU A 42 14.96 0.53 -26.01
C LEU A 42 14.86 -0.59 -24.97
N ASN A 43 14.84 -0.25 -23.68
CA ASN A 43 14.72 -1.22 -22.58
C ASN A 43 13.35 -1.90 -22.53
N GLU A 44 12.34 -1.33 -23.19
CA GLU A 44 10.98 -1.88 -23.30
C GLU A 44 10.78 -2.65 -24.62
N MET A 45 11.75 -2.56 -25.55
CA MET A 45 11.74 -3.25 -26.84
C MET A 45 12.33 -4.69 -26.77
N TYR A 46 12.56 -5.22 -25.58
CA TYR A 46 13.08 -6.57 -25.41
C TYR A 46 12.44 -7.25 -24.20
N ARG A 47 12.11 -8.54 -24.33
CA ARG A 47 11.61 -9.39 -23.23
C ARG A 47 12.62 -10.49 -22.91
N TYR A 48 12.73 -10.80 -21.62
CA TYR A 48 13.35 -12.04 -21.17
C TYR A 48 12.30 -13.16 -21.22
N VAL A 49 12.53 -14.17 -22.07
CA VAL A 49 11.64 -15.34 -22.16
C VAL A 49 12.36 -16.52 -21.51
N TYR A 50 11.98 -16.86 -20.28
CA TYR A 50 12.49 -18.04 -19.61
C TYR A 50 11.85 -19.30 -20.22
N THR A 51 12.60 -19.99 -21.07
CA THR A 51 12.13 -21.24 -21.68
C THR A 51 12.75 -22.43 -20.93
N ASN A 52 12.10 -22.90 -19.88
CA ASN A 52 12.44 -24.22 -19.32
C ASN A 52 11.81 -25.31 -20.21
N ILE A 53 12.38 -25.52 -21.40
CA ILE A 53 11.92 -26.50 -22.40
C ILE A 53 12.43 -27.91 -22.07
N LYS A 54 12.36 -28.32 -20.79
CA LYS A 54 12.48 -29.74 -20.49
C LYS A 54 11.14 -30.38 -20.80
N SER A 55 11.18 -31.28 -21.78
CA SER A 55 10.05 -32.03 -22.32
C SER A 55 9.12 -32.53 -21.21
N HIS A 56 7.82 -32.60 -21.50
CA HIS A 56 6.70 -33.17 -20.72
C HIS A 56 5.68 -32.18 -20.13
N LYS A 57 5.91 -30.85 -20.17
CA LYS A 57 4.87 -29.86 -19.84
C LYS A 57 4.34 -29.20 -21.11
N ARG A 58 3.00 -29.07 -21.22
CA ARG A 58 2.32 -28.32 -22.29
C ARG A 58 2.80 -26.88 -22.22
N ILE A 59 3.24 -26.32 -23.34
CA ILE A 59 3.63 -24.91 -23.44
C ILE A 59 2.37 -24.08 -23.20
N ASP A 60 2.31 -23.39 -22.07
CA ASP A 60 1.22 -22.49 -21.73
C ASP A 60 1.62 -21.06 -22.10
N TRP A 61 1.10 -20.61 -23.24
CA TRP A 61 1.32 -19.28 -23.80
C TRP A 61 0.59 -18.18 -23.04
N THR A 62 -0.27 -18.51 -22.07
CA THR A 62 -1.02 -17.53 -21.28
C THR A 62 -0.19 -16.85 -20.17
N HIS A 63 1.05 -17.30 -19.95
CA HIS A 63 2.04 -16.62 -19.11
C HIS A 63 2.73 -15.44 -19.81
N GLU A 64 2.35 -15.11 -21.05
CA GLU A 64 2.66 -13.82 -21.67
C GLU A 64 1.77 -12.69 -21.09
N ARG A 65 1.88 -12.45 -19.77
CA ARG A 65 1.39 -11.20 -19.18
C ARG A 65 2.54 -10.21 -19.14
N GLU A 66 2.40 -9.13 -19.89
CA GLU A 66 3.34 -8.02 -19.92
C GLU A 66 3.46 -7.37 -18.55
N TRP A 67 4.66 -7.43 -17.96
CA TRP A 67 5.08 -6.49 -16.93
C TRP A 67 6.24 -5.70 -17.54
N ARG A 68 5.95 -4.48 -17.99
CA ARG A 68 6.97 -3.56 -18.49
C ARG A 68 7.41 -2.68 -17.33
N TRP A 69 8.37 -3.16 -16.54
CA TRP A 69 9.14 -2.29 -15.67
C TRP A 69 10.50 -2.08 -16.34
N ALA A 70 10.73 -0.89 -16.89
CA ALA A 70 12.07 -0.49 -17.22
C ALA A 70 12.81 -0.36 -15.88
N ASP A 71 13.61 -1.37 -15.54
CA ASP A 71 14.49 -1.32 -14.39
C ASP A 71 15.36 -0.06 -14.49
N LEU A 72 14.99 0.94 -13.67
CA LEU A 72 15.75 2.16 -13.49
C LEU A 72 16.92 1.82 -12.57
N ARG A 73 17.92 1.13 -13.13
CA ARG A 73 19.29 1.00 -12.62
C ARG A 73 19.38 0.88 -11.09
N GLU A 74 18.82 -0.15 -10.44
CA GLU A 74 19.01 -0.36 -8.98
C GLU A 74 18.78 0.89 -8.09
N LYS A 75 17.98 1.88 -8.53
CA LYS A 75 17.90 3.17 -7.81
C LYS A 75 16.94 3.16 -6.62
N PHE A 76 16.13 2.12 -6.49
CA PHE A 76 15.23 1.94 -5.37
C PHE A 76 15.89 0.98 -4.37
N ASP A 77 16.37 1.54 -3.26
CA ASP A 77 17.04 0.84 -2.17
C ASP A 77 16.06 0.33 -1.09
N PHE A 78 14.76 0.30 -1.39
CA PHE A 78 13.71 -0.12 -0.48
C PHE A 78 12.77 -1.12 -1.14
N ALA A 79 12.32 -2.10 -0.37
CA ALA A 79 11.32 -3.08 -0.80
C ALA A 79 9.93 -2.41 -0.89
N GLY A 80 9.14 -2.79 -1.91
CA GLY A 80 7.77 -2.34 -2.10
C GLY A 80 7.45 -1.97 -3.54
N LEU A 81 6.30 -1.33 -3.74
CA LEU A 81 5.91 -0.73 -5.02
C LEU A 81 6.54 0.69 -5.09
N PRO A 82 7.69 0.87 -5.78
CA PRO A 82 8.45 2.13 -5.73
C PRO A 82 7.68 3.33 -6.27
N PHE A 83 6.61 3.09 -7.01
CA PHE A 83 5.78 4.13 -7.59
C PHE A 83 4.83 4.85 -6.63
N TYR A 84 4.67 4.35 -5.41
CA TYR A 84 4.04 5.13 -4.35
C TYR A 84 5.03 5.97 -3.56
N ALA A 85 6.32 5.67 -3.62
CA ALA A 85 7.33 6.54 -3.03
C ALA A 85 7.48 7.79 -3.88
N ASP A 86 7.59 8.94 -3.23
CA ASP A 86 7.87 10.18 -3.93
C ASP A 86 9.28 10.13 -4.53
N ASN A 87 9.37 10.42 -5.82
CA ASN A 87 10.62 10.38 -6.57
C ASN A 87 10.54 11.27 -7.82
N GLU A 88 11.68 11.74 -8.29
CA GLU A 88 11.78 12.64 -9.45
C GLU A 88 11.85 11.89 -10.79
N GLU A 89 12.00 10.57 -10.78
CA GLU A 89 12.30 9.81 -12.00
C GLU A 89 11.07 9.53 -12.83
N PHE A 90 9.94 9.33 -12.15
CA PHE A 90 8.66 9.11 -12.78
C PHE A 90 7.54 9.48 -11.82
N SER A 91 6.39 9.83 -12.40
CA SER A 91 5.15 10.01 -11.65
C SER A 91 4.00 9.46 -12.46
N PHE A 92 2.98 8.96 -11.76
CA PHE A 92 1.76 8.47 -12.37
C PHE A 92 0.62 9.40 -11.97
N SER A 93 -0.10 9.90 -12.96
CA SER A 93 -1.31 10.70 -12.69
C SER A 93 -2.47 9.83 -12.19
N LYS A 94 -2.49 8.55 -12.59
CA LYS A 94 -3.46 7.53 -12.19
C LYS A 94 -2.81 6.16 -12.20
N ILE A 95 -3.23 5.29 -11.28
CA ILE A 95 -2.86 3.88 -11.24
C ILE A 95 -4.14 3.05 -11.22
N ILE A 96 -4.23 2.01 -12.04
CA ILE A 96 -5.33 1.05 -12.00
C ILE A 96 -4.75 -0.31 -11.62
N VAL A 97 -5.21 -0.87 -10.50
CA VAL A 97 -4.85 -2.20 -10.01
C VAL A 97 -5.98 -3.15 -10.36
N LEU A 98 -5.67 -4.21 -11.10
CA LEU A 98 -6.62 -5.26 -11.44
C LEU A 98 -6.49 -6.43 -10.46
N VAL A 99 -7.56 -6.75 -9.77
CA VAL A 99 -7.63 -7.86 -8.81
C VAL A 99 -8.65 -8.90 -9.24
N LYS A 100 -8.63 -10.08 -8.62
CA LYS A 100 -9.50 -11.16 -9.06
C LYS A 100 -10.92 -10.98 -8.51
N THR A 101 -11.02 -10.74 -7.21
CA THR A 101 -12.28 -10.80 -6.46
C THR A 101 -12.64 -9.43 -5.87
N ASN A 102 -13.89 -9.26 -5.45
CA ASN A 102 -14.32 -8.07 -4.71
C ASN A 102 -13.71 -8.01 -3.30
N GLU A 103 -13.39 -9.15 -2.68
CA GLU A 103 -12.68 -9.21 -1.40
C GLU A 103 -11.26 -8.63 -1.54
N ASP A 104 -10.54 -8.97 -2.62
CA ASP A 104 -9.23 -8.38 -2.92
C ASP A 104 -9.32 -6.84 -3.09
N VAL A 105 -10.46 -6.31 -3.55
CA VAL A 105 -10.66 -4.86 -3.68
C VAL A 105 -10.63 -4.20 -2.30
N GLU A 106 -11.34 -4.78 -1.33
CA GLU A 106 -11.41 -4.27 0.04
C GLU A 106 -10.03 -4.34 0.71
N GLU A 107 -9.34 -5.48 0.62
CA GLU A 107 -8.00 -5.66 1.19
C GLU A 107 -6.98 -4.67 0.62
N ILE A 108 -6.98 -4.47 -0.71
CA ILE A 108 -6.05 -3.55 -1.36
C ILE A 108 -6.39 -2.10 -1.03
N ILE A 109 -7.68 -1.73 -0.92
CA ILE A 109 -8.08 -0.40 -0.47
C ILE A 109 -7.59 -0.13 0.96
N GLU A 110 -7.77 -1.09 1.87
CA GLU A 110 -7.28 -0.97 3.25
C GLU A 110 -5.75 -0.82 3.28
N TYR A 111 -5.03 -1.65 2.53
CA TYR A 111 -3.58 -1.53 2.41
C TYR A 111 -3.13 -0.15 1.91
N ILE A 112 -3.75 0.35 0.84
CA ILE A 112 -3.43 1.67 0.28
C ILE A 112 -3.79 2.79 1.26
N GLN A 113 -4.86 2.65 2.04
CA GLN A 113 -5.23 3.61 3.10
C GLN A 113 -4.18 3.64 4.22
N HIS A 114 -3.61 2.49 4.60
CA HIS A 114 -2.50 2.42 5.54
C HIS A 114 -1.26 3.15 5.02
N LEU A 115 -0.91 2.98 3.73
CA LEU A 115 0.18 3.73 3.11
C LEU A 115 -0.10 5.23 3.11
N TYR A 116 -1.31 5.63 2.73
CA TYR A 116 -1.74 7.04 2.72
C TYR A 116 -1.60 7.68 4.10
N HIS A 117 -2.08 7.01 5.15
CA HIS A 117 -1.99 7.48 6.53
C HIS A 117 -0.56 7.47 7.08
N SER A 118 0.30 6.55 6.62
CA SER A 118 1.70 6.47 7.04
C SER A 118 2.54 7.66 6.57
N LYS A 119 2.18 8.26 5.42
CA LYS A 119 2.89 9.37 4.74
C LYS A 119 4.32 9.06 4.27
N SER A 120 4.99 8.07 4.85
CA SER A 120 6.32 7.62 4.46
C SER A 120 6.51 6.13 4.70
N THR A 121 7.52 5.57 4.04
CA THR A 121 8.03 4.22 4.25
C THR A 121 8.78 4.09 5.58
N ASN A 122 9.02 2.85 6.01
CA ASN A 122 9.88 2.53 7.15
C ASN A 122 11.36 2.93 6.97
N TYR A 123 11.73 3.42 5.80
CA TYR A 123 13.07 3.95 5.48
C TYR A 123 13.07 5.48 5.37
N ALA A 124 12.07 6.15 5.95
CA ALA A 124 11.93 7.60 5.96
C ALA A 124 11.84 8.24 4.56
N ARG A 125 11.39 7.48 3.56
CA ARG A 125 11.04 8.03 2.23
C ARG A 125 9.57 8.38 2.18
N GLU A 126 9.26 9.61 1.83
CA GLU A 126 7.89 10.10 1.71
C GLU A 126 7.13 9.36 0.60
N TYR A 127 5.82 9.24 0.78
CA TYR A 127 4.91 8.74 -0.23
C TYR A 127 4.33 9.87 -1.07
N ASN A 128 4.13 9.60 -2.35
CA ASN A 128 3.35 10.46 -3.22
C ASN A 128 1.85 10.26 -2.95
N LEU A 129 1.33 11.00 -1.97
CA LEU A 129 -0.06 10.90 -1.51
C LEU A 129 -1.08 11.16 -2.63
N THR A 130 -0.76 12.02 -3.59
CA THR A 130 -1.59 12.29 -4.77
C THR A 130 -1.73 11.05 -5.65
N THR A 131 -0.63 10.32 -5.87
CA THR A 131 -0.63 9.07 -6.65
C THR A 131 -1.42 7.98 -5.91
N ILE A 132 -1.20 7.85 -4.60
CA ILE A 132 -1.94 6.91 -3.74
C ILE A 132 -3.45 7.18 -3.82
N ALA A 133 -3.87 8.44 -3.63
CA ALA A 133 -5.29 8.84 -3.71
C ALA A 133 -5.90 8.68 -5.12
N ASN A 134 -5.08 8.65 -6.16
CA ASN A 134 -5.47 8.41 -7.55
C ASN A 134 -5.20 6.95 -7.98
N THR A 135 -5.15 6.02 -7.04
CA THR A 135 -5.19 4.58 -7.34
C THR A 135 -6.62 4.08 -7.35
N TYR A 136 -6.97 3.36 -8.41
CA TYR A 136 -8.27 2.74 -8.67
C TYR A 136 -8.10 1.22 -8.65
N ILE A 137 -9.00 0.50 -7.98
CA ILE A 137 -8.90 -0.94 -7.77
C ILE A 137 -10.12 -1.58 -8.40
N LEU A 138 -9.90 -2.43 -9.40
CA LEU A 138 -10.95 -3.02 -10.22
C LEU A 138 -10.88 -4.53 -10.14
N SER A 139 -11.97 -5.18 -9.72
CA SER A 139 -12.07 -6.64 -9.72
C SER A 139 -12.49 -7.16 -11.10
N ILE A 140 -11.97 -8.35 -11.44
CA ILE A 140 -12.45 -9.10 -12.61
C ILE A 140 -13.89 -9.58 -12.38
N GLU A 141 -14.28 -9.88 -11.14
CA GLU A 141 -15.67 -10.23 -10.79
C GLU A 141 -16.67 -9.14 -11.15
N ASP A 142 -16.36 -7.86 -10.92
CA ASP A 142 -17.24 -6.76 -11.32
C ASP A 142 -17.23 -6.54 -12.83
N LEU A 143 -16.10 -6.82 -13.50
CA LEU A 143 -16.04 -6.81 -14.96
C LEU A 143 -16.85 -7.93 -15.60
N ALA A 144 -16.91 -9.12 -14.98
CA ALA A 144 -17.73 -10.22 -15.46
C ALA A 144 -19.24 -9.93 -15.37
N LYS A 145 -19.66 -8.93 -14.57
CA LYS A 145 -21.04 -8.47 -14.49
C LYS A 145 -21.40 -7.46 -15.59
N PHE A 146 -20.43 -6.99 -16.37
CA PHE A 146 -20.75 -6.18 -17.55
C PHE A 146 -21.49 -7.04 -18.56
N ASP A 147 -22.61 -6.52 -19.08
CA ASP A 147 -23.43 -7.14 -20.12
C ASP A 147 -22.75 -7.12 -21.51
N LYS A 148 -21.42 -7.20 -21.52
CA LYS A 148 -20.55 -7.25 -22.69
C LYS A 148 -19.72 -8.52 -22.58
N ASP A 149 -19.52 -9.19 -23.72
CA ASP A 149 -18.61 -10.32 -23.81
C ASP A 149 -17.23 -9.89 -23.29
N ILE A 150 -16.76 -10.54 -22.22
CA ILE A 150 -15.52 -10.18 -21.52
C ILE A 150 -14.30 -10.23 -22.46
N ASP A 151 -14.39 -11.07 -23.50
CA ASP A 151 -13.38 -11.24 -24.54
C ASP A 151 -13.30 -10.02 -25.49
N THR A 152 -14.25 -9.08 -25.37
CA THR A 152 -14.36 -7.88 -26.23
C THR A 152 -14.24 -6.56 -25.49
N VAL A 153 -14.14 -6.58 -24.15
CA VAL A 153 -14.05 -5.37 -23.31
C VAL A 153 -12.73 -4.64 -23.56
N LYS A 154 -12.78 -3.37 -23.95
CA LYS A 154 -11.61 -2.49 -24.06
C LYS A 154 -11.40 -1.68 -22.77
N LEU A 155 -10.21 -1.11 -22.60
CA LEU A 155 -9.91 -0.21 -21.49
C LEU A 155 -10.87 0.99 -21.43
N ASP A 156 -11.29 1.50 -22.58
CA ASP A 156 -12.25 2.62 -22.68
C ASP A 156 -13.68 2.22 -22.30
N ASP A 157 -14.00 0.92 -22.31
CA ASP A 157 -15.29 0.38 -21.88
C ASP A 157 -15.37 0.24 -20.35
N LEU A 158 -14.24 0.37 -19.64
CA LEU A 158 -14.20 0.25 -18.19
C LEU A 158 -14.95 1.43 -17.55
N PRO A 159 -15.72 1.19 -16.48
CA PRO A 159 -16.44 2.25 -15.80
C PRO A 159 -15.49 3.02 -14.88
N ILE A 160 -14.50 3.72 -15.43
CA ILE A 160 -13.41 4.37 -14.67
C ILE A 160 -13.94 5.26 -13.53
N ASN A 161 -15.09 5.91 -13.73
CA ASN A 161 -15.73 6.78 -12.73
C ASN A 161 -16.43 6.02 -11.58
N ALA A 162 -16.69 4.72 -11.76
CA ALA A 162 -17.27 3.84 -10.76
C ALA A 162 -16.24 2.88 -10.14
N ILE A 163 -14.98 2.91 -10.58
CA ILE A 163 -13.94 2.06 -10.00
C ILE A 163 -13.67 2.53 -8.57
N PRO A 164 -13.74 1.63 -7.57
CA PRO A 164 -13.36 1.93 -6.20
C PRO A 164 -11.97 2.57 -6.10
N LYS A 165 -11.87 3.57 -5.23
CA LYS A 165 -10.62 4.23 -4.84
C LYS A 165 -10.67 4.55 -3.36
N LEU A 166 -9.59 5.11 -2.81
CA LEU A 166 -9.57 5.50 -1.40
C LEU A 166 -10.78 6.36 -1.02
N PRO A 167 -11.52 5.98 0.03
CA PRO A 167 -12.66 6.74 0.48
C PRO A 167 -12.22 8.09 1.04
N LYS A 168 -12.93 9.15 0.69
CA LYS A 168 -12.77 10.44 1.36
C LYS A 168 -13.63 10.43 2.63
N ILE A 169 -12.99 10.18 3.77
CA ILE A 169 -13.65 10.22 5.08
C ILE A 169 -13.67 11.68 5.55
N VAL A 170 -14.87 12.21 5.78
CA VAL A 170 -15.05 13.56 6.34
C VAL A 170 -15.35 13.42 7.82
N VAL A 171 -14.47 13.96 8.66
CA VAL A 171 -14.62 13.91 10.11
C VAL A 171 -15.48 15.07 10.59
N LYS A 172 -16.51 14.79 11.39
CA LYS A 172 -17.35 15.80 11.99
C LYS A 172 -16.67 16.42 13.23
N PRO A 173 -16.93 17.70 13.53
CA PRO A 173 -16.38 18.34 14.72
C PRO A 173 -16.73 17.61 16.02
N GLU A 174 -17.94 17.04 16.15
CA GLU A 174 -18.30 16.25 17.33
C GLU A 174 -17.42 15.01 17.52
N THR A 175 -17.01 14.36 16.42
CA THR A 175 -16.15 13.18 16.44
C THR A 175 -14.73 13.54 16.88
N ILE A 176 -14.20 14.67 16.40
CA ILE A 176 -12.91 15.20 16.82
C ILE A 176 -12.89 15.43 18.34
N GLU A 177 -13.89 16.14 18.88
CA GLU A 177 -13.94 16.43 20.31
C GLU A 177 -14.16 15.16 21.15
N LYS A 178 -14.96 14.21 20.65
CA LYS A 178 -15.14 12.91 21.29
C LYS A 178 -13.81 12.15 21.38
N VAL A 179 -13.05 12.08 20.28
CA VAL A 179 -11.75 11.39 20.24
C VAL A 179 -10.73 12.04 21.18
N LYS A 180 -10.60 13.37 21.17
CA LYS A 180 -9.71 14.09 22.10
C LYS A 180 -10.02 13.77 23.56
N ASN A 181 -11.29 13.85 23.95
CA ASN A 181 -11.71 13.57 25.31
C ASN A 181 -11.46 12.11 25.70
N ALA A 182 -11.76 11.18 24.79
CA ALA A 182 -11.55 9.76 25.02
C ALA A 182 -10.06 9.42 25.22
N ILE A 183 -9.16 10.00 24.40
CA ILE A 183 -7.71 9.78 24.52
C ILE A 183 -7.18 10.34 25.84
N LYS A 184 -7.62 11.54 26.25
CA LYS A 184 -7.24 12.12 27.54
C LYS A 184 -7.61 11.19 28.69
N VAL A 185 -8.86 10.70 28.73
CA VAL A 185 -9.32 9.80 29.80
C VAL A 185 -8.61 8.45 29.75
N ALA A 186 -8.42 7.88 28.56
CA ALA A 186 -7.69 6.63 28.38
C ALA A 186 -6.22 6.75 28.86
N SER A 187 -5.61 7.91 28.69
CA SER A 187 -4.25 8.19 29.14
C SER A 187 -4.15 8.20 30.67
N GLU A 188 -5.11 8.80 31.37
CA GLU A 188 -5.17 8.75 32.84
C GLU A 188 -5.39 7.31 33.33
N ILE A 189 -6.35 6.59 32.73
CA ILE A 189 -6.63 5.19 33.08
C ILE A 189 -5.38 4.30 32.89
N SER A 190 -4.66 4.48 31.79
CA SER A 190 -3.40 3.75 31.55
C SER A 190 -2.38 4.07 32.64
N TYR A 191 -2.22 5.34 32.98
CA TYR A 191 -1.22 5.79 33.94
C TYR A 191 -1.51 5.24 35.34
N ASP A 192 -2.75 5.39 35.81
CA ASP A 192 -3.17 4.96 37.14
C ASP A 192 -3.01 3.44 37.33
N GLU A 193 -3.32 2.65 36.30
CA GLU A 193 -3.14 1.20 36.37
C GLU A 193 -1.67 0.79 36.33
N CYS A 194 -0.84 1.44 35.50
CA CYS A 194 0.61 1.23 35.52
C CYS A 194 1.19 1.57 36.89
N GLU A 195 0.81 2.70 37.48
CA GLU A 195 1.25 3.13 38.81
C GLU A 195 0.86 2.11 39.88
N ARG A 196 -0.39 1.62 39.84
CA ARG A 196 -0.88 0.59 40.76
C ARG A 196 -0.04 -0.68 40.67
N VAL A 197 0.22 -1.18 39.46
CA VAL A 197 1.01 -2.41 39.24
C VAL A 197 2.46 -2.22 39.66
N PHE A 198 3.06 -1.07 39.32
CA PHE A 198 4.42 -0.72 39.72
C PHE A 198 4.56 -0.67 41.24
N ASN A 199 3.62 -0.05 41.95
CA ASN A 199 3.65 0.02 43.41
C ASN A 199 3.49 -1.36 44.08
N GLU A 200 2.81 -2.31 43.41
CA GLU A 200 2.63 -3.67 43.90
C GLU A 200 3.88 -4.54 43.72
N LYS A 201 4.57 -4.41 42.58
CA LYS A 201 5.60 -5.39 42.16
C LYS A 201 6.96 -4.78 41.82
N GLY A 202 7.04 -3.47 41.63
CA GLY A 202 8.20 -2.75 41.08
C GLY A 202 8.33 -2.87 39.57
N ASP A 203 9.45 -2.39 39.01
CA ASP A 203 9.80 -2.53 37.59
C ASP A 203 10.38 -3.93 37.33
N VAL A 204 9.51 -4.93 37.29
CA VAL A 204 9.88 -6.35 37.12
C VAL A 204 9.28 -6.88 35.84
N GLY A 205 10.02 -7.67 35.08
CA GLY A 205 9.61 -8.22 33.78
C GLY A 205 10.65 -7.93 32.70
N GLY A 206 10.37 -8.32 31.46
CA GLY A 206 11.30 -8.04 30.38
C GLY A 206 11.07 -6.64 29.77
N CYS A 207 12.16 -6.08 29.25
CA CYS A 207 12.17 -4.74 28.68
C CYS A 207 11.40 -4.69 27.34
N GLY A 208 10.49 -3.75 27.22
CA GLY A 208 9.74 -3.55 25.98
C GLY A 208 8.66 -2.49 26.11
N TRP A 209 7.79 -2.40 25.10
CA TRP A 209 6.69 -1.44 25.04
C TRP A 209 5.38 -2.09 24.64
N ALA A 210 4.32 -1.69 25.32
CA ALA A 210 2.95 -2.01 24.94
C ALA A 210 2.30 -0.78 24.26
N TYR A 211 1.45 -1.07 23.29
CA TYR A 211 0.76 -0.07 22.47
C TYR A 211 -0.73 -0.38 22.45
N VAL A 212 -1.55 0.65 22.50
CA VAL A 212 -2.96 0.55 22.10
C VAL A 212 -3.01 0.62 20.58
N VAL A 213 -3.78 -0.27 19.96
CA VAL A 213 -3.94 -0.30 18.51
C VAL A 213 -5.40 -0.50 18.08
N THR A 214 -5.72 -0.07 16.86
CA THR A 214 -6.97 -0.45 16.15
C THR A 214 -6.64 -1.03 14.78
N HIS A 215 -7.41 -2.03 14.36
CA HIS A 215 -7.38 -2.60 13.01
C HIS A 215 -8.45 -2.00 12.09
N VAL A 216 -9.30 -1.10 12.62
CA VAL A 216 -10.38 -0.49 11.85
C VAL A 216 -9.82 0.68 11.03
N THR A 217 -9.76 0.51 9.72
CA THR A 217 -9.09 1.44 8.81
C THR A 217 -10.01 2.54 8.29
N ASN A 218 -11.20 2.16 7.81
CA ASN A 218 -12.11 3.05 7.10
C ASN A 218 -13.23 3.62 7.99
N SER A 219 -12.88 4.22 9.13
CA SER A 219 -13.85 4.82 10.05
C SER A 219 -13.61 6.31 10.29
N GLU A 220 -14.67 7.02 10.64
CA GLU A 220 -14.60 8.42 11.05
C GLU A 220 -13.72 8.61 12.30
N ILE A 221 -13.70 7.62 13.19
CA ILE A 221 -12.88 7.63 14.41
C ILE A 221 -11.39 7.49 14.09
N THR A 222 -11.02 6.54 13.23
CA THR A 222 -9.63 6.37 12.81
C THR A 222 -9.15 7.59 12.04
N GLN A 223 -9.97 8.13 11.13
CA GLN A 223 -9.64 9.38 10.44
C GLN A 223 -9.47 10.55 11.43
N ALA A 224 -10.36 10.69 12.43
CA ALA A 224 -10.22 11.70 13.47
C ALA A 224 -8.90 11.58 14.25
N MET A 225 -8.47 10.36 14.58
CA MET A 225 -7.20 10.12 15.25
C MET A 225 -6.00 10.47 14.36
N ILE A 226 -6.07 10.20 13.05
CA ILE A 226 -5.04 10.60 12.07
C ILE A 226 -4.97 12.13 11.95
N ASP A 227 -6.13 12.79 11.81
CA ASP A 227 -6.22 14.25 11.67
C ASP A 227 -5.69 14.99 12.91
N LEU A 228 -5.78 14.35 14.09
CA LEU A 228 -5.25 14.84 15.36
C LEU A 228 -3.80 14.46 15.64
N GLU A 229 -3.14 13.73 14.73
CA GLU A 229 -1.79 13.18 14.94
C GLU A 229 -1.67 12.27 16.18
N LEU A 230 -2.78 11.60 16.52
CA LEU A 230 -2.89 10.65 17.64
C LEU A 230 -2.77 9.20 17.18
N ALA A 231 -2.74 8.94 15.87
CA ALA A 231 -2.57 7.60 15.31
C ALA A 231 -1.48 7.57 14.23
N SER A 232 -0.80 6.43 14.11
CA SER A 232 0.12 6.14 13.00
C SER A 232 0.04 4.67 12.60
N SER A 233 0.03 4.38 11.30
CA SER A 233 0.00 3.00 10.80
C SER A 233 1.39 2.44 10.47
N TYR A 234 2.36 3.29 10.14
CA TYR A 234 3.68 2.86 9.64
C TYR A 234 3.60 1.86 8.47
N GLY A 235 2.55 1.96 7.64
CA GLY A 235 2.28 1.05 6.53
C GLY A 235 1.97 -0.39 6.95
N THR A 236 1.57 -0.61 8.21
CA THR A 236 1.16 -1.91 8.76
C THR A 236 -0.36 -2.03 8.82
N SER A 237 -0.90 -3.23 9.03
CA SER A 237 -2.35 -3.54 9.05
C SER A 237 -3.11 -3.05 10.31
N TYR A 238 -2.56 -2.08 11.03
CA TYR A 238 -3.15 -1.48 12.22
C TYR A 238 -2.58 -0.08 12.47
N TYR A 239 -3.23 0.64 13.39
CA TYR A 239 -2.85 1.97 13.82
C TYR A 239 -2.41 1.94 15.28
N TYR A 240 -1.19 2.40 15.54
CA TYR A 240 -0.69 2.68 16.88
C TYR A 240 -1.32 3.96 17.39
N ILE A 241 -1.92 3.90 18.58
CA ILE A 241 -2.59 5.03 19.21
C ILE A 241 -1.66 5.66 20.24
N LYS A 242 -1.42 6.97 20.08
CA LYS A 242 -0.66 7.79 21.01
C LYS A 242 -1.55 8.23 22.16
N LEU A 243 -1.15 7.87 23.37
CA LEU A 243 -1.71 8.39 24.61
C LEU A 243 -0.94 9.65 25.04
N ASP A 244 -1.62 10.57 25.71
CA ASP A 244 -1.05 11.86 26.15
C ASP A 244 -0.10 11.72 27.34
N LYS A 245 -0.23 10.61 28.09
CA LYS A 245 0.60 10.29 29.24
C LYS A 245 1.16 8.88 29.12
N SER A 246 2.40 8.72 29.54
CA SER A 246 3.06 7.44 29.71
C SER A 246 3.58 7.31 31.14
N PHE A 247 3.51 6.09 31.67
CA PHE A 247 4.13 5.77 32.94
C PHE A 247 5.62 5.44 32.71
N PRO A 248 6.55 5.95 33.54
CA PRO A 248 7.99 5.81 33.31
C PRO A 248 8.52 4.45 33.79
N ALA A 249 8.05 3.35 33.20
CA ALA A 249 8.55 1.99 33.43
C ALA A 249 9.13 1.39 32.16
N GLN A 250 10.10 0.48 32.29
CA GLN A 250 10.66 -0.26 31.16
C GLN A 250 10.07 -1.67 31.01
N SER A 251 9.46 -2.20 32.07
CA SER A 251 8.85 -3.52 32.04
C SER A 251 7.50 -3.56 31.33
N LEU A 252 7.35 -4.52 30.42
CA LEU A 252 6.05 -4.87 29.83
C LEU A 252 5.01 -5.30 30.87
N ASP A 253 5.43 -5.95 31.96
CA ASP A 253 4.51 -6.40 33.01
C ASP A 253 3.87 -5.21 33.75
N VAL A 254 4.46 -4.01 33.66
CA VAL A 254 3.92 -2.75 34.19
C VAL A 254 3.15 -1.97 33.11
N ASP A 255 3.68 -1.86 31.89
CA ASP A 255 3.09 -1.05 30.82
C ASP A 255 1.84 -1.70 30.20
N GLU A 256 1.87 -3.01 29.94
CA GLU A 256 0.78 -3.72 29.24
C GLU A 256 -0.57 -3.65 29.97
N PRO A 257 -0.67 -3.86 31.30
CA PRO A 257 -1.94 -3.75 32.02
C PRO A 257 -2.63 -2.38 31.84
N GLY A 258 -1.84 -1.30 31.85
CA GLY A 258 -2.35 0.05 31.60
C GLY A 258 -2.88 0.22 30.18
N LYS A 259 -2.17 -0.30 29.18
CA LYS A 259 -2.63 -0.27 27.77
C LYS A 259 -3.89 -1.12 27.57
N ILE A 260 -4.02 -2.26 28.24
CA ILE A 260 -5.22 -3.10 28.18
C ILE A 260 -6.43 -2.30 28.69
N LYS A 261 -6.31 -1.64 29.85
CA LYS A 261 -7.40 -0.84 30.42
C LYS A 261 -7.76 0.36 29.54
N ALA A 262 -6.78 1.02 28.96
CA ALA A 262 -7.00 2.10 28.00
C ALA A 262 -7.74 1.60 26.75
N ALA A 263 -7.34 0.46 26.17
CA ALA A 263 -7.97 -0.13 25.00
C ALA A 263 -9.43 -0.56 25.28
N GLU A 264 -9.70 -1.16 26.44
CA GLU A 264 -11.07 -1.50 26.90
C GLU A 264 -11.95 -0.24 26.99
N TYR A 265 -11.43 0.82 27.59
CA TYR A 265 -12.15 2.10 27.70
C TYR A 265 -12.44 2.70 26.32
N LEU A 266 -11.42 2.83 25.46
CA LEU A 266 -11.56 3.39 24.12
C LEU A 266 -12.56 2.58 23.28
N THR A 267 -12.55 1.26 23.43
CA THR A 267 -13.49 0.38 22.71
C THR A 267 -14.93 0.71 23.06
N ARG A 268 -15.23 0.83 24.35
CA ARG A 268 -16.58 1.16 24.82
C ARG A 268 -16.96 2.60 24.46
N GLU A 269 -16.07 3.55 24.67
CA GLU A 269 -16.37 4.98 24.54
C GLU A 269 -16.54 5.39 23.06
N LEU A 270 -15.67 4.89 22.18
CA LEU A 270 -15.67 5.26 20.78
C LEU A 270 -16.50 4.31 19.90
N GLY A 271 -16.93 3.16 20.42
CA GLY A 271 -17.72 2.17 19.68
C GLY A 271 -16.94 1.51 18.54
N GLN A 272 -15.61 1.52 18.63
CA GLN A 272 -14.68 0.93 17.66
C GLN A 272 -13.73 -0.01 18.42
N TYR A 273 -13.39 -1.16 17.87
CA TYR A 273 -12.52 -2.12 18.57
C TYR A 273 -11.07 -1.63 18.69
N PHE A 274 -10.55 -1.56 19.92
CA PHE A 274 -9.15 -1.33 20.24
C PHE A 274 -8.59 -2.52 21.03
N THR A 275 -7.34 -2.85 20.79
CA THR A 275 -6.61 -3.94 21.46
C THR A 275 -5.20 -3.49 21.81
N THR A 276 -4.41 -4.35 22.47
CA THR A 276 -3.00 -4.12 22.71
C THR A 276 -2.10 -4.90 21.75
N ARG A 277 -0.90 -4.36 21.53
CA ARG A 277 0.26 -5.04 20.93
C ARG A 277 1.47 -4.74 21.80
N TRP A 278 2.43 -5.65 21.83
CA TRP A 278 3.69 -5.43 22.54
C TRP A 278 4.87 -5.78 21.66
N LYS A 279 6.02 -5.20 22.02
CA LYS A 279 7.31 -5.46 21.37
C LYS A 279 8.39 -5.47 22.44
N TRP A 280 9.22 -6.52 22.43
CA TRP A 280 10.46 -6.55 23.22
C TRP A 280 11.48 -5.57 22.64
N ASP A 281 12.30 -4.99 23.51
CA ASP A 281 13.50 -4.24 23.12
C ASP A 281 14.61 -5.17 22.61
#